data_AF-K7W3K1-F1
#
_entry.id   AF-K7W3K1-F1
#
_cell.length_a   1.000
_cell.length_b   1.000
_cell.length_c   1.000
_cell.angle_alpha   90.00
_cell.angle_beta   90.00
_cell.angle_gamma   90.00
#
_symmetry.space_group_name_H-M   'P 1'
#
loop_
_entity.id
_entity.type
_entity.pdbx_description
1 polymer ?
#
loop_
_entity_poly.entity_id
_entity_poly.type
_entity_poly.pdbx_seq_one_letter_code
_entity_poly.pdbx_strand_id
1 'polypeptide(L)'
;MDIIQQKILEQINFNLQSISLYIEKLSKAEIKLDSNKIDLIHYSNHEWLNMLEYQDLKKRLEEYNEQSTDASMKNNFAEYCRKVCLQIEILVNKFTEKRYGDEKLQDSQYKKLRDFFKTAKENFNQYQDREYKLISYIMEIRNVGSHGDHNGRSILQRIELKGKSIKIKLQKTKNTVSPKEIQNIFSEFVSYYDKYNPKTNNPKITDRTEEGYTVITLSNLKDKYFDCNSIIHYIESNRTTLRHKLGNEFKILPDKHQHPNELKIFFEQQDYAEIKHTMNWFIQEIGKHLK
;
A
#
# COMPACT_ATOMS: atom_id res chain seq x y z
N MET A 1 35.11 51.48 14.87
CA MET A 1 34.35 50.22 14.98
C MET A 1 34.31 49.85 16.45
N ASP A 2 33.13 49.60 16.99
CA ASP A 2 32.96 49.30 18.42
C ASP A 2 33.68 47.98 18.75
N ILE A 3 34.37 47.93 19.89
CA ILE A 3 35.08 46.74 20.41
C ILE A 3 34.10 45.55 20.51
N ILE A 4 32.83 45.83 20.82
CA ILE A 4 31.77 44.81 20.87
C ILE A 4 31.48 44.26 19.47
N GLN A 5 31.37 45.13 18.46
CA GLN A 5 31.13 44.73 17.06
C GLN A 5 32.29 43.89 16.52
N GLN A 6 33.53 44.24 16.88
CA GLN A 6 34.71 43.49 16.46
C GLN A 6 34.73 42.08 17.05
N LYS A 7 34.41 41.93 18.34
CA LYS A 7 34.30 40.62 19.00
C LYS A 7 33.17 39.77 18.40
N ILE A 8 32.04 40.38 18.06
CA ILE A 8 30.93 39.68 17.40
C ILE A 8 31.35 39.18 16.02
N LEU A 9 32.05 40.00 15.23
CA LEU A 9 32.55 39.62 13.91
C LEU A 9 33.57 38.48 13.98
N GLU A 10 34.49 38.53 14.94
CA GLU A 10 35.47 37.46 15.19
C GLU A 10 34.76 36.14 15.55
N GLN A 11 33.73 36.19 16.40
CA GLN A 11 32.94 35.01 16.76
C GLN A 11 32.15 34.45 15.58
N ILE A 12 31.54 35.31 14.75
CA ILE A 12 30.83 34.90 13.53
C ILE A 12 31.81 34.19 12.58
N ASN A 13 33.00 34.76 12.39
CA ASN A 13 33.99 34.20 11.48
C ASN A 13 34.51 32.84 11.96
N PHE A 14 34.76 32.70 13.27
CA PHE A 14 35.12 31.42 13.89
C PHE A 14 34.03 30.36 13.71
N ASN A 15 32.76 30.73 13.89
CA ASN A 15 31.63 29.82 13.71
C ASN A 15 31.50 29.37 12.25
N LEU A 16 31.67 30.29 11.28
CA LEU A 16 31.61 29.97 9.86
C LEU A 16 32.75 29.03 9.42
N GLN A 17 33.96 29.25 9.91
CA GLN A 17 35.09 28.35 9.68
C GLN A 17 34.83 26.95 10.25
N SER A 18 34.26 26.88 11.45
CA SER A 18 33.90 25.60 12.09
C SER A 18 32.84 24.84 11.30
N ILE A 19 31.81 25.53 10.80
CA ILE A 19 30.77 24.95 9.93
C ILE A 19 31.39 24.45 8.61
N SER A 20 32.26 25.25 8.00
CA SER A 20 32.95 24.88 6.75
C SER A 20 33.77 23.60 6.92
N LEU A 21 34.58 23.51 7.99
CA LEU A 21 35.37 22.31 8.32
C LEU A 21 34.48 21.09 8.57
N TYR A 22 33.30 21.27 9.17
CA TYR A 22 32.35 20.18 9.38
C TYR A 22 31.75 19.67 8.07
N ILE A 23 31.36 20.57 7.17
CA ILE A 23 30.88 20.22 5.82
C ILE A 23 31.98 19.52 5.02
N GLU A 24 33.23 19.98 5.13
CA GLU A 24 34.38 19.37 4.47
C GLU A 24 34.66 17.95 5.02
N LYS A 25 34.48 17.73 6.32
CA LYS A 25 34.55 16.38 6.92
C LYS A 25 33.43 15.48 6.42
N LEU A 26 32.18 15.97 6.36
CA LEU A 26 31.04 15.19 5.85
C LEU A 26 31.22 14.81 4.37
N SER A 27 31.76 15.70 3.56
CA SER A 27 32.03 15.44 2.14
C SER A 27 33.24 14.51 1.92
N LYS A 28 34.30 14.63 2.72
CA LYS A 28 35.47 13.71 2.68
C LYS A 28 35.18 12.32 3.23
N ALA A 29 34.23 12.18 4.15
CA ALA A 29 33.82 10.88 4.69
C ALA A 29 33.04 9.99 3.69
N GLU A 30 32.93 10.40 2.42
CA GLU A 30 32.11 9.74 1.38
C GLU A 30 30.71 9.36 1.90
N ILE A 31 30.06 10.26 2.65
CA ILE A 31 28.61 10.17 2.81
C ILE A 31 28.03 10.53 1.44
N LYS A 32 27.92 9.53 0.56
CA LYS A 32 27.15 9.62 -0.68
C LYS A 32 25.68 9.76 -0.29
N LEU A 33 25.30 10.97 0.08
CA LEU A 33 23.91 11.38 0.11
C LEU A 33 23.45 11.35 -1.34
N ASP A 34 22.79 10.25 -1.71
CA ASP A 34 22.01 10.21 -2.93
C ASP A 34 20.88 11.22 -2.75
N SER A 35 21.06 12.43 -3.28
CA SER A 35 20.08 13.51 -3.16
C SER A 35 18.72 13.10 -3.71
N ASN A 36 18.68 12.13 -4.62
CA ASN A 36 17.44 11.57 -5.17
C ASN A 36 16.67 10.70 -4.16
N LYS A 37 17.28 10.32 -3.03
CA LYS A 37 16.62 9.62 -1.91
C LYS A 37 16.06 10.56 -0.85
N ILE A 38 16.43 11.85 -0.90
CA ILE A 38 16.00 12.86 0.06
C ILE A 38 14.71 13.51 -0.43
N ASP A 39 13.63 12.73 -0.43
CA ASP A 39 12.31 13.19 -0.79
C ASP A 39 11.52 13.64 0.44
N LEU A 40 11.91 14.80 0.98
CA LEU A 40 11.23 15.46 2.10
C LEU A 40 9.94 16.16 1.66
N ILE A 41 8.87 15.99 2.44
CA ILE A 41 7.66 16.81 2.35
C ILE A 41 7.88 18.11 3.14
N HIS A 42 7.63 19.26 2.51
CA HIS A 42 7.76 20.57 3.17
C HIS A 42 6.40 21.01 3.71
N TYR A 43 6.03 20.55 4.91
CA TYR A 43 4.72 20.83 5.51
C TYR A 43 4.38 22.32 5.65
N SER A 44 5.41 23.16 5.82
CA SER A 44 5.26 24.62 5.86
C SER A 44 4.68 25.23 4.56
N ASN A 45 4.76 24.53 3.43
CA ASN A 45 4.17 24.99 2.16
C ASN A 45 2.64 24.89 2.15
N HIS A 46 2.05 24.17 3.10
CA HIS A 46 0.60 24.05 3.22
C HIS A 46 0.11 25.06 4.26
N GLU A 47 -0.34 26.23 3.82
CA GLU A 47 -0.70 27.37 4.68
C GLU A 47 -1.62 27.01 5.85
N TRP A 48 -2.56 26.08 5.64
CA TRP A 48 -3.49 25.64 6.68
C TRP A 48 -2.77 24.97 7.86
N LEU A 49 -1.66 24.27 7.65
CA LEU A 49 -0.86 23.68 8.74
C LEU A 49 -0.09 24.73 9.56
N ASN A 50 0.04 25.96 9.06
CA ASN A 50 0.71 27.04 9.78
C ASN A 50 -0.22 27.79 10.75
N MET A 51 -1.53 27.49 10.73
CA MET A 51 -2.49 28.07 11.68
C MET A 51 -2.23 27.51 13.09
N LEU A 52 -2.47 28.35 14.12
CA LEU A 52 -2.23 28.00 15.53
C LEU A 52 -2.90 26.68 15.93
N GLU A 53 -4.13 26.43 15.48
CA GLU A 53 -4.89 25.22 15.80
C GLU A 53 -4.29 23.91 15.22
N TYR A 54 -3.37 24.00 14.25
CA TYR A 54 -2.73 22.83 13.62
C TYR A 54 -1.23 22.72 13.91
N GLN A 55 -0.66 23.52 14.82
CA GLN A 55 0.78 23.45 15.12
C GLN A 55 1.22 22.08 15.66
N ASP A 56 0.45 21.49 16.57
CA ASP A 56 0.75 20.15 17.11
C ASP A 56 0.64 19.07 16.03
N LEU A 57 -0.34 19.21 15.14
CA LEU A 57 -0.53 18.33 13.99
C LEU A 57 0.69 18.41 13.05
N LYS A 58 1.10 19.63 12.69
CA LYS A 58 2.26 19.90 11.84
C LYS A 58 3.53 19.30 12.43
N LYS A 59 3.79 19.53 13.73
CA LYS A 59 4.96 18.98 14.42
C LYS A 59 5.02 17.45 14.33
N ARG A 60 3.91 16.76 14.58
CA ARG A 60 3.84 15.29 14.47
C ARG A 60 4.09 14.80 13.04
N LEU A 61 3.59 15.53 12.03
CA LEU A 61 3.82 15.19 10.62
C LEU A 61 5.29 15.36 10.24
N GLU A 62 5.94 16.43 10.71
CA GLU A 62 7.37 16.69 10.51
C GLU A 62 8.25 15.63 11.18
N GLU A 63 7.94 15.24 12.42
CA GLU A 63 8.65 14.16 13.12
C GLU A 63 8.62 12.82 12.34
N TYR A 64 7.48 12.45 11.76
CA TYR A 64 7.40 11.24 10.95
C TYR A 64 8.04 11.37 9.57
N ASN A 65 8.11 12.59 9.02
CA ASN A 65 8.77 12.87 7.75
C ASN A 65 10.30 12.82 7.86
N GLU A 66 10.85 13.25 8.99
CA GLU A 66 12.26 13.02 9.33
C GLU A 66 12.57 11.53 9.43
N GLN A 67 11.72 10.77 10.14
CA GLN A 67 11.87 9.33 10.28
C GLN A 67 11.72 8.57 8.95
N SER A 68 10.82 9.00 8.05
CA SER A 68 10.74 8.40 6.70
C SER A 68 12.01 8.69 5.92
N THR A 69 12.54 9.91 6.00
CA THR A 69 13.77 10.29 5.31
C THR A 69 14.97 9.46 5.76
N ASP A 70 15.13 9.26 7.07
CA ASP A 70 16.16 8.36 7.63
C ASP A 70 16.01 6.91 7.11
N ALA A 71 14.77 6.40 7.03
CA ALA A 71 14.50 5.08 6.48
C ALA A 71 14.87 4.98 4.98
N SER A 72 14.57 6.02 4.19
CA SER A 72 14.97 6.11 2.77
C SER A 72 16.48 6.09 2.61
N MET A 73 17.19 6.91 3.40
CA MET A 73 18.66 6.96 3.40
C MET A 73 19.29 5.60 3.74
N LYS A 74 18.63 4.81 4.60
CA LYS A 74 19.03 3.44 4.98
C LYS A 74 18.57 2.34 4.00
N ASN A 75 17.94 2.70 2.87
CA ASN A 75 17.33 1.76 1.91
C ASN A 75 16.30 0.81 2.55
N ASN A 76 15.61 1.26 3.60
CA ASN A 76 14.58 0.49 4.26
C ASN A 76 13.20 0.97 3.80
N PHE A 77 12.81 0.56 2.59
CA PHE A 77 11.55 1.00 1.98
C PHE A 77 10.31 0.58 2.80
N ALA A 78 10.36 -0.58 3.47
CA ALA A 78 9.26 -1.02 4.33
C ALA A 78 9.05 -0.06 5.53
N GLU A 79 10.14 0.37 6.17
CA GLU A 79 10.06 1.35 7.25
C GLU A 79 9.68 2.74 6.73
N TYR A 80 10.18 3.14 5.55
CA TYR A 80 9.75 4.36 4.87
C TYR A 80 8.21 4.37 4.69
N CYS A 81 7.65 3.31 4.10
CA CYS A 81 6.19 3.17 3.95
C CYS A 81 5.47 3.19 5.30
N ARG A 82 6.05 2.59 6.35
CA ARG A 82 5.46 2.64 7.70
C ARG A 82 5.35 4.07 8.22
N LYS A 83 6.40 4.88 8.05
CA LYS A 83 6.39 6.28 8.50
C LYS A 83 5.48 7.18 7.68
N VAL A 84 5.43 6.98 6.36
CA VAL A 84 4.47 7.68 5.49
C VAL A 84 3.03 7.28 5.83
N CYS A 85 2.77 5.99 6.10
CA CYS A 85 1.46 5.50 6.52
C CYS A 85 0.98 6.20 7.81
N LEU A 86 1.87 6.44 8.79
CA LEU A 86 1.51 7.17 10.01
C LEU A 86 1.10 8.62 9.72
N GLN A 87 1.76 9.29 8.77
CA GLN A 87 1.37 10.64 8.32
C GLN A 87 -0.04 10.60 7.68
N ILE A 88 -0.31 9.61 6.83
CA ILE A 88 -1.62 9.40 6.19
C ILE A 88 -2.71 9.15 7.24
N GLU A 89 -2.47 8.25 8.21
CA GLU A 89 -3.41 7.94 9.28
C GLU A 89 -3.77 9.18 10.11
N ILE A 90 -2.76 10.01 10.43
CA ILE A 90 -2.96 11.28 11.16
C ILE A 90 -3.86 12.23 10.36
N LEU A 91 -3.57 12.43 9.07
CA LEU A 91 -4.33 13.34 8.20
C LEU A 91 -5.77 12.86 8.00
N VAL A 92 -5.97 11.57 7.73
CA VAL A 92 -7.29 10.95 7.56
C VAL A 92 -8.10 11.02 8.85
N ASN A 93 -7.47 10.76 10.00
CA ASN A 93 -8.13 10.91 11.29
C ASN A 93 -8.59 12.35 11.50
N LYS A 94 -7.74 13.35 11.20
CA LYS A 94 -8.12 14.75 11.37
C LYS A 94 -9.28 15.17 10.47
N PHE A 95 -9.26 14.74 9.21
CA PHE A 95 -10.39 14.90 8.29
C PHE A 95 -11.67 14.25 8.84
N THR A 96 -11.56 13.01 9.34
CA THR A 96 -12.69 12.25 9.85
C THR A 96 -13.31 12.92 11.08
N GLU A 97 -12.47 13.33 12.02
CA GLU A 97 -12.85 14.09 13.23
C GLU A 97 -13.61 15.36 12.84
N LYS A 98 -13.05 16.18 11.95
CA LYS A 98 -13.65 17.46 11.56
C LYS A 98 -14.98 17.29 10.82
N ARG A 99 -15.10 16.26 9.99
CA ARG A 99 -16.26 16.07 9.09
C ARG A 99 -17.38 15.23 9.70
N TYR A 100 -17.03 14.25 10.54
CA TYR A 100 -17.98 13.25 11.04
C TYR A 100 -17.98 13.08 12.56
N GLY A 101 -17.09 13.79 13.28
CA GLY A 101 -16.95 13.69 14.73
C GLY A 101 -16.07 12.52 15.20
N ASP A 102 -15.73 12.54 16.49
CA ASP A 102 -14.80 11.60 17.13
C ASP A 102 -15.28 10.14 17.10
N GLU A 103 -16.60 9.91 17.08
CA GLU A 103 -17.18 8.57 17.07
C GLU A 103 -16.75 7.74 15.85
N LYS A 104 -16.46 8.41 14.72
CA LYS A 104 -16.01 7.75 13.48
C LYS A 104 -14.51 7.46 13.46
N LEU A 105 -13.74 7.87 14.46
CA LEU A 105 -12.30 7.58 14.52
C LEU A 105 -12.02 6.08 14.69
N GLN A 106 -12.95 5.34 15.31
CA GLN A 106 -12.84 3.89 15.50
C GLN A 106 -13.03 3.08 14.21
N ASP A 107 -13.54 3.70 13.13
CA ASP A 107 -13.65 3.03 11.84
C ASP A 107 -12.27 2.62 11.29
N SER A 108 -12.23 1.52 10.54
CA SER A 108 -11.00 1.05 9.89
C SER A 108 -10.35 2.13 9.03
N GLN A 109 -9.02 2.19 9.00
CA GLN A 109 -8.29 3.20 8.23
C GLN A 109 -8.63 3.21 6.73
N TYR A 110 -8.81 2.03 6.12
CA TYR A 110 -9.24 1.93 4.72
C TYR A 110 -10.63 2.50 4.47
N LYS A 111 -11.57 2.35 5.42
CA LYS A 111 -12.91 2.95 5.29
C LYS A 111 -12.81 4.47 5.31
N LYS A 112 -12.10 5.03 6.29
CA LYS A 112 -11.89 6.48 6.40
C LYS A 112 -11.18 7.06 5.18
N LEU A 113 -10.14 6.40 4.69
CA LEU A 113 -9.45 6.78 3.45
C LEU A 113 -10.40 6.79 2.25
N ARG A 114 -11.19 5.73 2.07
CA ARG A 114 -12.16 5.65 0.98
C ARG A 114 -13.21 6.75 1.06
N ASP A 115 -13.68 7.07 2.26
CA ASP A 115 -14.69 8.10 2.48
C ASP A 115 -14.12 9.52 2.23
N PHE A 116 -12.84 9.74 2.56
CA PHE A 116 -12.10 10.92 2.11
C PHE A 116 -12.06 11.02 0.59
N PHE A 117 -11.63 9.98 -0.13
CA PHE A 117 -11.52 10.02 -1.59
C PHE A 117 -12.86 10.22 -2.30
N LYS A 118 -13.95 9.63 -1.80
CA LYS A 118 -15.31 9.89 -2.26
C LYS A 118 -15.74 11.35 -2.12
N THR A 119 -15.17 12.04 -1.12
CA THR A 119 -15.43 13.46 -0.87
C THR A 119 -14.55 14.34 -1.75
N ALA A 120 -13.27 13.99 -1.88
CA ALA A 120 -12.28 14.78 -2.60
C ALA A 120 -12.38 14.66 -4.12
N LYS A 121 -12.98 13.60 -4.66
CA LYS A 121 -13.12 13.36 -6.10
C LYS A 121 -14.55 12.97 -6.49
N GLU A 122 -15.14 13.71 -7.42
CA GLU A 122 -16.52 13.51 -7.90
C GLU A 122 -16.77 12.11 -8.49
N ASN A 123 -15.79 11.56 -9.21
CA ASN A 123 -15.89 10.26 -9.90
C ASN A 123 -14.92 9.21 -9.32
N PHE A 124 -14.75 9.21 -7.99
CA PHE A 124 -13.81 8.31 -7.32
C PHE A 124 -14.13 6.83 -7.61
N ASN A 125 -13.12 6.12 -8.11
CA ASN A 125 -13.13 4.67 -8.29
C ASN A 125 -11.86 4.06 -7.70
N GLN A 126 -12.01 3.31 -6.61
CA GLN A 126 -10.91 2.66 -5.88
C GLN A 126 -9.99 1.78 -6.75
N TYR A 127 -10.45 1.30 -7.91
CA TYR A 127 -9.69 0.45 -8.82
C TYR A 127 -9.01 1.22 -9.96
N GLN A 128 -9.28 2.51 -10.13
CA GLN A 128 -8.77 3.33 -11.22
C GLN A 128 -7.98 4.54 -10.72
N ASP A 129 -8.33 5.09 -9.55
CA ASP A 129 -7.64 6.22 -8.95
C ASP A 129 -6.21 5.86 -8.51
N ARG A 130 -5.23 6.48 -9.18
CA ARG A 130 -3.81 6.24 -8.97
C ARG A 130 -3.38 6.58 -7.55
N GLU A 131 -3.78 7.75 -7.03
CA GLU A 131 -3.38 8.20 -5.70
C GLU A 131 -3.95 7.29 -4.62
N TYR A 132 -5.19 6.83 -4.78
CA TYR A 132 -5.81 5.89 -3.84
C TYR A 132 -5.08 4.55 -3.84
N LYS A 133 -4.72 4.02 -5.01
CA LYS A 133 -3.94 2.78 -5.13
C LYS A 133 -2.58 2.90 -4.46
N LEU A 134 -1.84 3.97 -4.75
CA LEU A 134 -0.52 4.21 -4.18
C LEU A 134 -0.58 4.29 -2.66
N ILE A 135 -1.51 5.08 -2.11
CA ILE A 135 -1.72 5.16 -0.65
C ILE A 135 -2.11 3.80 -0.08
N SER A 136 -2.99 3.06 -0.75
CA SER A 136 -3.37 1.72 -0.31
C SER A 136 -2.17 0.77 -0.29
N TYR A 137 -1.27 0.82 -1.28
CA TYR A 137 -0.06 0.00 -1.28
C TYR A 137 0.90 0.36 -0.15
N ILE A 138 1.07 1.64 0.17
CA ILE A 138 1.84 2.09 1.35
C ILE A 138 1.28 1.46 2.63
N MET A 139 -0.05 1.51 2.80
CA MET A 139 -0.74 0.91 3.95
C MET A 139 -0.58 -0.62 3.99
N GLU A 140 -0.68 -1.30 2.84
CA GLU A 140 -0.49 -2.75 2.75
C GLU A 140 0.94 -3.16 3.11
N ILE A 141 1.96 -2.45 2.62
CA ILE A 141 3.36 -2.71 2.98
C ILE A 141 3.59 -2.50 4.47
N ARG A 142 3.05 -1.41 5.04
CA ARG A 142 3.09 -1.18 6.49
C ARG A 142 2.45 -2.33 7.25
N ASN A 143 1.30 -2.83 6.80
CA ASN A 143 0.60 -3.94 7.45
C ASN A 143 1.41 -5.23 7.39
N VAL A 144 2.05 -5.51 6.25
CA VAL A 144 2.99 -6.62 6.13
C VAL A 144 4.17 -6.45 7.09
N GLY A 145 4.79 -5.27 7.14
CA GLY A 145 5.95 -5.01 8.01
C GLY A 145 5.64 -5.03 9.52
N SER A 146 4.41 -4.73 9.92
CA SER A 146 4.04 -4.51 11.33
C SER A 146 3.65 -5.79 12.09
N HIS A 147 3.40 -6.89 11.40
CA HIS A 147 3.07 -8.17 12.04
C HIS A 147 4.28 -9.10 11.96
N GLY A 148 4.61 -9.82 13.04
CA GLY A 148 5.60 -10.88 13.00
C GLY A 148 5.17 -11.99 12.04
N ASP A 149 6.12 -12.61 11.33
CA ASP A 149 5.81 -13.76 10.48
C ASP A 149 6.02 -15.05 11.26
N HIS A 150 4.92 -15.75 11.57
CA HIS A 150 4.98 -17.04 12.27
C HIS A 150 5.68 -18.13 11.44
N ASN A 151 5.83 -17.93 10.13
CA ASN A 151 6.47 -18.86 9.20
C ASN A 151 7.93 -18.46 8.84
N GLY A 152 8.50 -17.44 9.50
CA GLY A 152 9.88 -16.99 9.28
C GLY A 152 10.17 -16.36 7.92
N ARG A 153 9.14 -15.93 7.17
CA ARG A 153 9.26 -15.33 5.84
C ARG A 153 9.81 -13.91 5.91
N SER A 154 10.63 -13.57 4.92
CA SER A 154 11.08 -12.21 4.68
C SER A 154 9.92 -11.28 4.29
N ILE A 155 10.10 -9.96 4.47
CA ILE A 155 9.13 -8.94 4.05
C ILE A 155 8.78 -9.09 2.57
N LEU A 156 9.79 -9.31 1.70
CA LEU A 156 9.58 -9.47 0.26
C LEU A 156 8.65 -10.64 -0.06
N GLN A 157 8.88 -11.81 0.56
CA GLN A 157 8.02 -12.98 0.38
C GLN A 157 6.58 -12.70 0.84
N ARG A 158 6.42 -11.98 1.95
CA ARG A 158 5.11 -11.64 2.51
C ARG A 158 4.36 -10.63 1.64
N ILE A 159 5.06 -9.67 1.04
CA ILE A 159 4.52 -8.75 0.04
C ILE A 159 4.10 -9.51 -1.21
N GLU A 160 4.93 -10.44 -1.68
CA GLU A 160 4.58 -11.28 -2.81
C GLU A 160 3.31 -12.08 -2.52
N LEU A 161 3.20 -12.68 -1.34
CA LEU A 161 2.01 -13.40 -0.88
C LEU A 161 0.77 -12.53 -0.84
N LYS A 162 0.89 -11.33 -0.26
CA LYS A 162 -0.23 -10.41 -0.05
C LYS A 162 -0.82 -9.89 -1.36
N GLY A 163 0.02 -9.52 -2.33
CA GLY A 163 -0.43 -8.95 -3.59
C GLY A 163 -0.74 -9.97 -4.70
N LYS A 164 -0.49 -11.27 -4.48
CA LYS A 164 -0.68 -12.27 -5.52
C LYS A 164 -2.15 -12.58 -5.76
N SER A 165 -2.52 -12.54 -7.04
CA SER A 165 -3.77 -13.08 -7.55
C SER A 165 -3.48 -14.08 -8.66
N ILE A 166 -4.27 -15.16 -8.69
CA ILE A 166 -4.14 -16.24 -9.65
C ILE A 166 -5.41 -16.33 -10.49
N LYS A 167 -5.23 -16.50 -11.81
CA LYS A 167 -6.31 -16.81 -12.73
C LYS A 167 -6.23 -18.24 -13.24
N ILE A 168 -7.36 -18.91 -13.20
CA ILE A 168 -7.53 -20.28 -13.66
C ILE A 168 -8.69 -20.30 -14.66
N LYS A 169 -8.52 -21.02 -15.77
CA LYS A 169 -9.59 -21.34 -16.71
C LYS A 169 -10.18 -22.70 -16.37
N LEU A 170 -11.50 -22.74 -16.26
CA LEU A 170 -12.29 -23.95 -16.14
C LEU A 170 -13.08 -24.15 -17.43
N GLN A 171 -12.95 -25.31 -18.06
CA GLN A 171 -13.60 -25.62 -19.34
C GLN A 171 -14.37 -26.92 -19.25
N LYS A 172 -15.27 -27.15 -20.21
CA LYS A 172 -16.01 -28.42 -20.37
C LYS A 172 -16.78 -28.82 -19.11
N THR A 173 -17.32 -27.84 -18.39
CA THR A 173 -18.23 -28.11 -17.28
C THR A 173 -19.56 -28.64 -17.81
N LYS A 174 -20.29 -29.41 -17.00
CA LYS A 174 -21.69 -29.74 -17.34
C LYS A 174 -22.52 -28.45 -17.42
N ASN A 175 -23.52 -28.42 -18.30
CA ASN A 175 -24.32 -27.22 -18.60
C ASN A 175 -25.08 -26.62 -17.40
N THR A 176 -25.11 -27.29 -16.25
CA THR A 176 -25.89 -26.91 -15.07
C THR A 176 -25.06 -26.32 -13.92
N VAL A 177 -23.74 -26.20 -14.06
CA VAL A 177 -22.91 -25.68 -12.96
C VAL A 177 -23.08 -24.17 -12.83
N SER A 178 -23.60 -23.73 -11.69
CA SER A 178 -23.74 -22.31 -11.39
C SER A 178 -22.42 -21.66 -10.98
N PRO A 179 -22.22 -20.35 -11.24
CA PRO A 179 -21.06 -19.61 -10.72
C PRO A 179 -20.87 -19.73 -9.20
N LYS A 180 -21.98 -19.86 -8.45
CA LYS A 180 -21.96 -20.04 -7.00
C LYS A 180 -21.37 -21.39 -6.58
N GLU A 181 -21.67 -22.46 -7.30
CA GLU A 181 -21.06 -23.78 -7.05
C GLU A 181 -19.57 -23.77 -7.35
N ILE A 182 -19.16 -23.13 -8.45
CA ILE A 182 -17.73 -22.94 -8.77
C ILE A 182 -17.06 -22.15 -7.65
N GLN A 183 -17.64 -21.03 -7.22
CA GLN A 183 -17.12 -20.23 -6.12
C GLN A 183 -16.96 -21.03 -4.82
N ASN A 184 -17.93 -21.90 -4.49
CA ASN A 184 -17.86 -22.78 -3.32
C ASN A 184 -16.77 -23.85 -3.41
N ILE A 185 -16.45 -24.34 -4.62
CA ILE A 185 -15.35 -25.30 -4.81
C ILE A 185 -14.02 -24.58 -4.61
N PHE A 186 -13.87 -23.42 -5.25
CA PHE A 186 -12.62 -22.68 -5.25
C PHE A 186 -12.37 -21.87 -3.97
N SER A 187 -13.35 -21.78 -3.06
CA SER A 187 -13.16 -21.14 -1.75
C SER A 187 -12.18 -21.91 -0.87
N GLU A 188 -11.92 -23.19 -1.16
CA GLU A 188 -10.92 -23.97 -0.44
C GLU A 188 -9.52 -23.34 -0.51
N PHE A 189 -9.23 -22.62 -1.60
CA PHE A 189 -7.90 -22.07 -1.88
C PHE A 189 -7.61 -20.72 -1.22
N VAL A 190 -8.63 -20.05 -0.64
CA VAL A 190 -8.50 -18.70 -0.07
C VAL A 190 -8.54 -18.71 1.46
N SER A 191 -7.76 -17.84 2.11
CA SER A 191 -7.58 -17.84 3.57
C SER A 191 -8.78 -17.31 4.35
N TYR A 192 -9.64 -16.49 3.72
CA TYR A 192 -10.81 -15.87 4.37
C TYR A 192 -12.01 -15.85 3.42
N TYR A 193 -12.70 -17.00 3.30
CA TYR A 193 -13.95 -17.09 2.56
C TYR A 193 -15.10 -16.52 3.38
N ASP A 194 -15.75 -15.47 2.88
CA ASP A 194 -16.96 -14.90 3.49
C ASP A 194 -18.20 -15.42 2.74
N LYS A 195 -18.88 -16.39 3.35
CA LYS A 195 -20.10 -16.99 2.80
C LYS A 195 -21.28 -16.00 2.72
N TYR A 196 -21.26 -14.93 3.52
CA TYR A 196 -22.36 -13.96 3.65
C TYR A 196 -22.11 -12.67 2.85
N ASN A 197 -20.87 -12.36 2.51
CA ASN A 197 -20.51 -11.23 1.65
C ASN A 197 -19.60 -11.65 0.47
N PRO A 198 -20.18 -12.07 -0.67
CA PRO A 198 -19.41 -12.52 -1.83
C PRO A 198 -18.55 -11.44 -2.51
N LYS A 199 -18.66 -10.17 -2.10
CA LYS A 199 -17.87 -9.07 -2.64
C LYS A 199 -16.48 -8.94 -2.01
N THR A 200 -16.23 -9.61 -0.89
CA THR A 200 -14.97 -9.51 -0.14
C THR A 200 -14.30 -10.87 -0.02
N ASN A 201 -13.09 -10.99 -0.60
CA ASN A 201 -12.18 -12.14 -0.49
C ASN A 201 -12.64 -13.49 -1.07
N ASN A 202 -13.82 -13.57 -1.70
CA ASN A 202 -14.26 -14.78 -2.38
C ASN A 202 -13.66 -14.93 -3.78
N PRO A 203 -13.53 -16.16 -4.30
CA PRO A 203 -13.19 -16.39 -5.70
C PRO A 203 -14.11 -15.59 -6.62
N LYS A 204 -13.54 -14.82 -7.55
CA LYS A 204 -14.31 -14.07 -8.54
C LYS A 204 -14.48 -14.94 -9.78
N ILE A 205 -15.73 -15.14 -10.17
CA ILE A 205 -16.10 -15.97 -11.31
C ILE A 205 -16.52 -15.05 -12.45
N THR A 206 -15.80 -15.09 -13.55
CA THR A 206 -16.19 -14.44 -14.80
C THR A 206 -16.65 -15.53 -15.76
N ASP A 207 -17.96 -15.65 -15.90
CA ASP A 207 -18.52 -16.65 -16.79
C ASP A 207 -18.37 -16.21 -18.25
N ARG A 208 -17.81 -17.10 -19.06
CA ARG A 208 -17.64 -16.95 -20.51
C ARG A 208 -18.09 -18.25 -21.18
N THR A 209 -19.20 -18.80 -20.70
CA THR A 209 -19.80 -20.03 -21.20
C THR A 209 -20.04 -20.00 -22.71
N GLU A 210 -20.37 -18.83 -23.28
CA GLU A 210 -20.44 -18.61 -24.74
C GLU A 210 -19.11 -18.88 -25.46
N GLU A 211 -17.98 -18.59 -24.81
CA GLU A 211 -16.63 -18.90 -25.30
C GLU A 211 -16.17 -20.31 -24.87
N GLY A 212 -17.00 -21.07 -24.16
CA GLY A 212 -16.73 -22.44 -23.71
C GLY A 212 -15.88 -22.57 -22.44
N TYR A 213 -15.70 -21.49 -21.66
CA TYR A 213 -14.93 -21.52 -20.42
C TYR A 213 -15.39 -20.52 -19.36
N THR A 214 -14.97 -20.73 -18.13
CA THR A 214 -15.18 -19.81 -17.02
C THR A 214 -13.81 -19.43 -16.45
N VAL A 215 -13.59 -18.15 -16.17
CA VAL A 215 -12.36 -17.68 -15.51
C VAL A 215 -12.61 -17.56 -14.02
N ILE A 216 -11.78 -18.21 -13.21
CA ILE A 216 -11.75 -18.05 -11.76
C ILE A 216 -10.54 -17.21 -11.39
N THR A 217 -10.78 -16.08 -10.72
CA THR A 217 -9.72 -15.26 -10.14
C THR A 217 -9.70 -15.46 -8.62
N LEU A 218 -8.55 -15.87 -8.10
CA LEU A 218 -8.29 -16.13 -6.69
C LEU A 218 -7.33 -15.07 -6.14
N SER A 219 -7.56 -14.64 -4.91
CA SER A 219 -6.75 -13.65 -4.18
C SER A 219 -6.73 -14.04 -2.70
N ASN A 220 -5.75 -13.55 -1.93
CA ASN A 220 -5.56 -13.93 -0.52
C ASN A 220 -5.47 -15.46 -0.34
N LEU A 221 -4.63 -16.08 -1.16
CA LEU A 221 -4.44 -17.52 -1.22
C LEU A 221 -3.92 -18.07 0.12
N LYS A 222 -4.29 -19.30 0.44
CA LYS A 222 -3.60 -20.07 1.48
C LYS A 222 -2.19 -20.38 1.00
N ASP A 223 -1.25 -20.44 1.94
CA ASP A 223 0.17 -20.66 1.66
C ASP A 223 0.46 -21.88 0.78
N LYS A 224 -0.26 -22.99 0.99
CA LYS A 224 -0.10 -24.22 0.20
C LYS A 224 -0.57 -24.13 -1.26
N TYR A 225 -1.27 -23.06 -1.61
CA TYR A 225 -1.93 -22.87 -2.91
C TYR A 225 -1.45 -21.60 -3.62
N PHE A 226 -0.17 -21.27 -3.43
CA PHE A 226 0.40 -20.01 -3.83
C PHE A 226 0.64 -19.86 -5.34
N ASP A 227 0.58 -20.94 -6.11
CA ASP A 227 0.78 -20.91 -7.56
C ASP A 227 -0.27 -21.74 -8.31
N CYS A 228 -0.42 -21.48 -9.62
CA CYS A 228 -1.45 -22.15 -10.43
C CYS A 228 -1.28 -23.67 -10.41
N ASN A 229 -0.03 -24.16 -10.44
CA ASN A 229 0.25 -25.59 -10.54
C ASN A 229 -0.14 -26.30 -9.25
N SER A 230 0.11 -25.70 -8.09
CA SER A 230 -0.33 -26.25 -6.80
C SER A 230 -1.86 -26.46 -6.74
N ILE A 231 -2.64 -25.51 -7.26
CA ILE A 231 -4.10 -25.58 -7.30
C ILE A 231 -4.58 -26.61 -8.33
N ILE A 232 -3.99 -26.59 -9.53
CA ILE A 232 -4.32 -27.55 -10.59
C ILE A 232 -4.01 -28.97 -10.15
N HIS A 233 -2.83 -29.18 -9.56
CA HIS A 233 -2.44 -30.48 -9.03
C HIS A 233 -3.44 -30.96 -7.99
N TYR A 234 -3.83 -30.11 -7.04
CA TYR A 234 -4.85 -30.46 -6.05
C TYR A 234 -6.17 -30.87 -6.70
N ILE A 235 -6.62 -30.12 -7.72
CA ILE A 235 -7.88 -30.40 -8.40
C ILE A 235 -7.82 -31.71 -9.21
N GLU A 236 -6.69 -31.99 -9.86
CA GLU A 236 -6.47 -33.25 -10.59
C GLU A 236 -6.36 -34.45 -9.63
N SER A 237 -5.68 -34.30 -8.49
CA SER A 237 -5.62 -35.34 -7.45
C SER A 237 -7.00 -35.63 -6.84
N ASN A 238 -7.89 -34.63 -6.79
CA ASN A 238 -9.26 -34.76 -6.27
C ASN A 238 -10.32 -34.90 -7.38
N ARG A 239 -9.89 -35.25 -8.59
CA ARG A 239 -10.75 -35.21 -9.78
C ARG A 239 -11.99 -36.10 -9.65
N THR A 240 -11.88 -37.28 -9.05
CA THR A 240 -13.02 -38.20 -8.88
C THR A 240 -14.17 -37.53 -8.14
N THR A 241 -13.88 -36.86 -7.01
CA THR A 241 -14.88 -36.12 -6.22
C THR A 241 -15.43 -34.92 -6.99
N LEU A 242 -14.56 -34.20 -7.72
CA LEU A 242 -14.95 -33.00 -8.43
C LEU A 242 -15.74 -33.28 -9.71
N ARG A 243 -15.60 -34.44 -10.35
CA ARG A 243 -16.37 -34.84 -11.55
C ARG A 243 -17.88 -34.83 -11.31
N HIS A 244 -18.34 -35.22 -10.12
CA HIS A 244 -19.77 -35.16 -9.78
C HIS A 244 -20.30 -33.72 -9.72
N LYS A 245 -19.45 -32.78 -9.27
CA LYS A 245 -19.79 -31.37 -9.14
C LYS A 245 -19.65 -30.61 -10.47
N LEU A 246 -18.55 -30.82 -11.20
CA LEU A 246 -18.16 -30.04 -12.38
C LEU A 246 -18.49 -30.72 -13.72
N GLY A 247 -18.75 -32.03 -13.75
CA GLY A 247 -18.96 -32.83 -14.97
C GLY A 247 -17.78 -33.76 -15.27
N ASN A 248 -17.97 -34.80 -16.10
CA ASN A 248 -16.92 -35.81 -16.32
C ASN A 248 -15.72 -35.29 -17.13
N GLU A 249 -15.97 -34.37 -18.06
CA GLU A 249 -14.96 -33.88 -19.01
C GLU A 249 -14.25 -32.58 -18.60
N PHE A 250 -14.52 -32.08 -17.38
CA PHE A 250 -14.00 -30.78 -16.99
C PHE A 250 -12.47 -30.72 -17.14
N LYS A 251 -11.97 -29.56 -17.56
CA LYS A 251 -10.54 -29.27 -17.66
C LYS A 251 -10.23 -28.01 -16.87
N ILE A 252 -9.08 -28.04 -16.22
CA ILE A 252 -8.56 -26.90 -15.48
C ILE A 252 -7.16 -26.54 -16.00
N LEU A 253 -6.95 -25.27 -16.31
CA LEU A 253 -5.73 -24.78 -16.93
C LEU A 253 -5.35 -23.43 -16.33
N PRO A 254 -4.06 -23.07 -16.27
CA PRO A 254 -3.68 -21.71 -15.93
C PRO A 254 -4.20 -20.76 -17.02
N ASP A 255 -4.69 -19.59 -16.61
CA ASP A 255 -4.96 -18.54 -17.59
C ASP A 255 -3.64 -18.04 -18.19
N LYS A 256 -3.63 -17.76 -19.50
CA LYS A 256 -2.45 -17.20 -20.18
C LYS A 256 -2.08 -15.82 -19.65
N HIS A 257 -3.06 -15.06 -19.17
CA HIS A 257 -2.90 -13.70 -18.67
C HIS A 257 -3.09 -13.65 -17.16
N GLN A 258 -2.03 -13.96 -16.42
CA GLN A 258 -1.99 -13.75 -14.97
C GLN A 258 -1.98 -12.26 -14.64
N HIS A 259 -2.55 -11.90 -13.49
CA HIS A 259 -2.45 -10.52 -13.02
C HIS A 259 -1.03 -10.24 -12.50
N PRO A 260 -0.43 -9.09 -12.85
CA PRO A 260 0.79 -8.67 -12.21
C PRO A 260 0.56 -8.46 -10.71
N ASN A 261 1.57 -8.75 -9.90
CA ASN A 261 1.54 -8.39 -8.49
C ASN A 261 1.94 -6.93 -8.34
N GLU A 262 0.97 -6.03 -8.50
CA GLU A 262 1.18 -4.57 -8.46
C GLU A 262 1.82 -4.11 -7.14
N LEU A 263 1.48 -4.74 -6.01
CA LEU A 263 2.08 -4.43 -4.70
C LEU A 263 3.58 -4.76 -4.66
N LYS A 264 3.97 -5.91 -5.22
CA LYS A 264 5.38 -6.29 -5.35
C LYS A 264 6.12 -5.36 -6.29
N ILE A 265 5.53 -5.03 -7.44
CA ILE A 265 6.12 -4.08 -8.40
C ILE A 265 6.38 -2.73 -7.71
N PHE A 266 5.38 -2.21 -6.98
CA PHE A 266 5.53 -0.98 -6.20
C PHE A 266 6.65 -1.07 -5.14
N PHE A 267 6.73 -2.19 -4.41
CA PHE A 267 7.77 -2.42 -3.41
C PHE A 267 9.18 -2.51 -4.00
N GLU A 268 9.31 -3.08 -5.20
CA GLU A 268 10.59 -3.23 -5.90
C GLU A 268 11.04 -1.93 -6.57
N GLN A 269 10.10 -1.13 -7.09
CA GLN A 269 10.39 0.16 -7.73
C GLN A 269 10.91 1.21 -6.75
N GLN A 270 10.37 1.24 -5.53
CA GLN A 270 10.76 2.20 -4.48
C GLN A 270 10.75 3.66 -4.98
N ASP A 271 9.69 4.08 -5.69
CA ASP A 271 9.58 5.43 -6.24
C ASP A 271 9.22 6.45 -5.15
N TYR A 272 10.24 6.90 -4.40
CA TYR A 272 10.13 7.88 -3.33
C TYR A 272 9.54 9.23 -3.83
N ALA A 273 9.86 9.62 -5.06
CA ALA A 273 9.41 10.87 -5.66
C ALA A 273 7.91 10.85 -5.97
N GLU A 274 7.39 9.74 -6.53
CA GLU A 274 5.96 9.56 -6.75
C GLU A 274 5.18 9.57 -5.44
N ILE A 275 5.72 8.93 -4.39
CA ILE A 275 5.11 8.92 -3.06
C ILE A 275 5.05 10.35 -2.49
N LYS A 276 6.15 11.11 -2.56
CA LYS A 276 6.18 12.51 -2.12
C LYS A 276 5.18 13.38 -2.89
N HIS A 277 5.11 13.23 -4.21
CA HIS A 277 4.15 13.96 -5.04
C HIS A 277 2.71 13.66 -4.61
N THR A 278 2.39 12.36 -4.43
CA THR A 278 1.07 11.92 -3.98
C THR A 278 0.74 12.44 -2.57
N MET A 279 1.72 12.45 -1.67
CA MET A 279 1.54 12.98 -0.32
C MET A 279 1.28 14.49 -0.31
N ASN A 280 2.01 15.27 -1.12
CA ASN A 280 1.76 16.71 -1.24
C ASN A 280 0.34 16.99 -1.74
N TRP A 281 -0.12 16.27 -2.78
CA TRP A 281 -1.49 16.34 -3.24
C TRP A 281 -2.48 15.98 -2.12
N PHE A 282 -2.23 14.88 -1.42
CA PHE A 282 -3.10 14.38 -0.35
C PHE A 282 -3.27 15.40 0.79
N ILE A 283 -2.16 16.00 1.27
CA ILE A 283 -2.17 17.04 2.31
C ILE A 283 -2.93 18.28 1.83
N GLN A 284 -2.75 18.67 0.56
CA GLN A 284 -3.45 19.81 -0.02
C GLN A 284 -4.96 19.57 -0.09
N GLU A 285 -5.41 18.39 -0.55
CA GLU A 285 -6.83 18.05 -0.62
C GLU A 285 -7.47 17.95 0.77
N ILE A 286 -6.78 17.35 1.76
CA ILE A 286 -7.25 17.36 3.15
C ILE A 286 -7.50 18.78 3.63
N GLY A 287 -6.55 19.70 3.38
CA GLY A 287 -6.67 21.10 3.77
C GLY A 287 -7.88 21.83 3.19
N LYS A 288 -8.31 21.49 1.97
CA LYS A 288 -9.52 22.06 1.35
C LYS A 288 -10.81 21.67 2.08
N HIS A 289 -10.79 20.56 2.80
CA HIS A 289 -11.96 20.04 3.53
C HIS A 289 -11.92 20.28 5.04
N LEU A 290 -10.84 20.89 5.55
CA LEU A 290 -10.72 21.29 6.95
C LEU A 290 -11.08 22.77 7.19
N LYS A 291 -11.10 23.57 6.12
CA LYS A 291 -11.60 24.96 6.09
C LYS A 291 -13.12 24.98 5.99
#